data_AF-A0A929UGD8-F1
#
_entry.id   AF-A0A929UGD8-F1
#
_cell.length_a   1.000
_cell.length_b   1.000
_cell.length_c   1.000
_cell.angle_alpha   90.00
_cell.angle_beta   90.00
_cell.angle_gamma   90.00
#
_symmetry.space_group_name_H-M   'P 1'
#
loop_
_entity.id
_entity.type
_entity.pdbx_description
1 polymer ?
#
loop_
_entity_poly.entity_id
_entity_poly.type
_entity_poly.pdbx_seq_one_letter_code
_entity_poly.pdbx_strand_id
1 'polypeptide(L)'
;NYIRAVGNLSGHLIPAIDVEYYGSYIAHPKKTEEVREHLKELLAELETFYHVKPMIYTTPSAYRRYIKGAFEEYPLWIRNVYYHPSLLVLGRQWDLWQYTDRAQLGGYTGGTKYVDLNVFRKRKIDEYICP
;
A
#
# COMPACT_ATOMS: atom_id res chain seq x y z
N ASN A 1 -16.61 -6.62 0.38
CA ASN A 1 -16.86 -5.24 -0.12
C ASN A 1 -15.99 -4.85 -1.30
N TYR A 2 -14.66 -4.85 -1.16
CA TYR A 2 -13.71 -4.47 -2.23
C TYR A 2 -13.95 -5.23 -3.53
N ILE A 3 -13.97 -6.56 -3.48
CA ILE A 3 -14.19 -7.45 -4.64
C ILE A 3 -15.47 -7.08 -5.41
N ARG A 4 -16.57 -6.85 -4.70
CA ARG A 4 -17.86 -6.48 -5.32
C ARG A 4 -17.81 -5.11 -6.00
N ALA A 5 -17.08 -4.16 -5.45
CA ALA A 5 -17.00 -2.80 -5.96
C ALA A 5 -16.04 -2.69 -7.16
N VAL A 6 -14.92 -3.40 -7.10
CA VAL A 6 -13.83 -3.33 -8.10
C VAL A 6 -14.05 -4.33 -9.24
N GLY A 7 -14.62 -5.50 -8.96
CA GLY A 7 -14.89 -6.52 -9.96
C GLY A 7 -13.61 -7.21 -10.45
N ASN A 8 -13.54 -7.48 -11.75
CA ASN A 8 -12.39 -8.14 -12.37
C ASN A 8 -11.23 -7.14 -12.57
N LEU A 9 -10.01 -7.53 -12.18
CA LEU A 9 -8.79 -6.74 -12.34
C LEU A 9 -7.86 -7.23 -13.46
N SER A 10 -8.24 -8.19 -14.30
CA SER A 10 -7.39 -8.65 -15.40
C SER A 10 -6.89 -7.49 -16.25
N GLY A 11 -5.57 -7.44 -16.48
CA GLY A 11 -4.90 -6.34 -17.18
C GLY A 11 -4.73 -5.04 -16.38
N HIS A 12 -5.15 -5.01 -15.11
CA HIS A 12 -4.98 -3.87 -14.20
C HIS A 12 -3.95 -4.20 -13.11
N LEU A 13 -3.54 -3.18 -12.36
CA LEU A 13 -2.65 -3.38 -11.22
C LEU A 13 -3.27 -4.31 -10.17
N ILE A 14 -2.40 -5.08 -9.50
CA ILE A 14 -2.78 -5.90 -8.35
C ILE A 14 -3.54 -5.07 -7.30
N PRO A 15 -4.48 -5.68 -6.55
CA PRO A 15 -5.20 -4.98 -5.50
C PRO A 15 -4.23 -4.46 -4.43
N ALA A 16 -4.57 -3.33 -3.83
CA ALA A 16 -3.80 -2.75 -2.73
C ALA A 16 -4.67 -2.59 -1.47
N ILE A 17 -4.07 -2.79 -0.30
CA ILE A 17 -4.67 -2.50 1.00
C ILE A 17 -3.93 -1.31 1.62
N ASP A 18 -4.66 -0.25 1.93
CA ASP A 18 -4.15 0.89 2.68
C ASP A 18 -4.19 0.62 4.18
N VAL A 19 -3.02 0.56 4.81
CA VAL A 19 -2.84 0.37 6.25
C VAL A 19 -2.17 1.60 6.85
N GLU A 20 -2.99 2.54 7.29
CA GLU A 20 -2.55 3.75 7.97
C GLU A 20 -3.42 4.14 9.18
N TYR A 21 -2.93 5.09 9.98
CA TYR A 21 -3.69 5.64 11.08
C TYR A 21 -4.65 6.71 10.58
N TYR A 22 -5.89 6.65 11.02
CA TYR A 22 -6.91 7.65 10.73
C TYR A 22 -7.72 7.98 12.00
N GLY A 23 -8.29 9.18 12.05
CA GLY A 23 -9.16 9.61 13.15
C GLY A 23 -8.53 9.42 14.54
N SER A 24 -9.28 8.82 15.45
CA SER A 24 -8.83 8.57 16.83
C SER A 24 -7.68 7.56 16.92
N TYR A 25 -7.46 6.72 15.91
CA TYR A 25 -6.38 5.72 15.91
C TYR A 25 -4.99 6.32 15.76
N ILE A 26 -4.88 7.60 15.39
CA ILE A 26 -3.62 8.36 15.42
C ILE A 26 -3.13 8.48 16.87
N ALA A 27 -4.03 8.79 17.81
CA ALA A 27 -3.71 8.92 19.24
C ALA A 27 -3.83 7.58 19.98
N HIS A 28 -4.74 6.72 19.55
CA HIS A 28 -5.08 5.45 20.21
C HIS A 28 -4.96 4.28 19.25
N PRO A 29 -3.73 3.91 18.85
CA PRO A 29 -3.51 2.83 17.90
C PRO A 29 -4.04 1.50 18.43
N LYS A 30 -4.65 0.72 17.54
CA LYS A 30 -5.11 -0.64 17.85
C LYS A 30 -3.96 -1.57 18.18
N LYS A 31 -4.27 -2.64 18.92
CA LYS A 31 -3.29 -3.68 19.25
C LYS A 31 -2.75 -4.32 17.97
N THR A 32 -1.46 -4.66 17.99
CA THR A 32 -0.76 -5.18 16.81
C THR A 32 -1.39 -6.48 16.32
N GLU A 33 -1.74 -7.36 17.25
CA GLU A 33 -2.29 -8.68 16.98
C GLU A 33 -3.66 -8.58 16.31
N GLU A 34 -4.54 -7.71 16.84
CA GLU A 34 -5.88 -7.44 16.29
C GLU A 34 -5.81 -6.94 14.84
N VAL A 35 -4.90 -5.99 14.55
CA VAL A 35 -4.73 -5.48 13.19
C VAL A 35 -4.16 -6.55 12.26
N ARG A 36 -3.19 -7.34 12.74
CA ARG A 36 -2.55 -8.40 11.95
C ARG A 36 -3.52 -9.52 11.60
N GLU A 37 -4.40 -9.89 12.52
CA GLU A 37 -5.43 -10.92 12.31
C GLU A 37 -6.37 -10.51 11.18
N HIS A 38 -7.01 -9.33 11.29
CA HIS A 38 -7.92 -8.85 10.25
C HIS A 38 -7.20 -8.60 8.90
N LEU A 39 -5.97 -8.08 8.93
CA LEU A 39 -5.21 -7.85 7.70
C LEU A 39 -4.87 -9.18 7.01
N LYS A 40 -4.50 -10.21 7.77
CA LYS A 40 -4.22 -11.55 7.23
C LYS A 40 -5.45 -12.15 6.56
N GLU A 41 -6.62 -12.02 7.18
CA GLU A 41 -7.89 -12.50 6.59
C GLU A 41 -8.19 -11.78 5.28
N LEU A 42 -8.10 -10.45 5.27
CA LEU A 42 -8.35 -9.65 4.06
C LEU A 42 -7.36 -9.98 2.93
N LEU A 43 -6.07 -10.13 3.24
CA LEU A 43 -5.06 -10.51 2.26
C LEU A 43 -5.36 -11.89 1.66
N ALA A 44 -5.72 -12.87 2.48
CA ALA A 44 -6.04 -14.22 2.03
C ALA A 44 -7.29 -14.25 1.13
N GLU A 45 -8.33 -13.47 1.46
CA GLU A 45 -9.52 -13.35 0.61
C GLU A 45 -9.19 -12.74 -0.76
N LEU A 46 -8.39 -11.67 -0.79
CA LEU A 46 -7.99 -11.03 -2.04
C LEU A 46 -7.07 -11.91 -2.89
N GLU A 47 -6.12 -12.63 -2.26
CA GLU A 47 -5.23 -13.56 -2.97
C GLU A 47 -6.02 -14.74 -3.55
N THR A 48 -7.01 -15.25 -2.82
CA THR A 48 -7.90 -16.31 -3.32
C THR A 48 -8.71 -15.85 -4.52
N PHE A 49 -9.23 -14.62 -4.50
CA PHE A 49 -10.10 -14.11 -5.56
C PHE A 49 -9.33 -13.64 -6.81
N TYR A 50 -8.21 -12.93 -6.63
CA TYR A 50 -7.45 -12.33 -7.73
C TYR A 50 -6.24 -13.16 -8.17
N HIS A 51 -5.93 -14.26 -7.47
CA HIS A 51 -4.80 -15.16 -7.76
C HIS A 51 -3.43 -14.48 -7.76
N VAL A 52 -3.30 -13.36 -7.04
CA VAL A 52 -2.09 -12.57 -6.88
C VAL A 52 -1.97 -12.07 -5.45
N LYS A 53 -0.75 -11.85 -4.98
CA LYS A 53 -0.53 -11.21 -3.67
C LYS A 53 -0.89 -9.72 -3.72
N PRO A 54 -1.82 -9.23 -2.89
CA PRO A 54 -2.13 -7.81 -2.84
C PRO A 54 -0.93 -6.99 -2.35
N MET A 55 -0.82 -5.76 -2.84
CA MET A 55 0.16 -4.79 -2.35
C MET A 55 -0.30 -4.19 -1.03
N ILE A 56 0.61 -3.95 -0.09
CA ILE A 56 0.30 -3.26 1.16
C ILE A 56 0.83 -1.84 1.06
N TYR A 57 -0.07 -0.86 1.02
CA TYR A 57 0.26 0.53 1.24
C TYR A 57 0.34 0.83 2.73
N THR A 58 1.34 1.61 3.15
CA THR A 58 1.45 2.01 4.55
C THR A 58 2.30 3.26 4.76
N THR A 59 2.09 3.91 5.91
CA THR A 59 2.97 4.97 6.44
C THR A 59 4.13 4.38 7.25
N PRO A 60 5.24 5.12 7.47
CA PRO A 60 6.39 4.57 8.19
C PRO A 60 6.07 4.14 9.64
N SER A 61 5.11 4.81 10.28
CA SER A 61 4.65 4.46 11.63
C SER A 61 3.81 3.18 11.65
N ALA A 62 2.86 3.05 10.72
CA ALA A 62 2.03 1.85 10.62
C ALA A 62 2.86 0.64 10.14
N TYR A 63 3.80 0.85 9.21
CA TYR A 63 4.77 -0.17 8.78
C TYR A 63 5.50 -0.79 9.96
N ARG A 64 6.11 0.05 10.82
CA ARG A 64 6.90 -0.41 11.97
C ARG A 64 6.07 -1.19 12.99
N ARG A 65 4.80 -0.82 13.18
CA ARG A 65 3.95 -1.46 14.19
C ARG A 65 3.29 -2.72 13.66
N TYR A 66 2.68 -2.66 12.48
CA TYR A 66 1.78 -3.70 11.99
C TYR A 66 2.42 -4.58 10.92
N ILE A 67 3.25 -4.02 10.04
CA ILE A 67 3.67 -4.71 8.81
C ILE A 67 5.01 -5.45 8.96
N LYS A 68 6.03 -4.76 9.50
CA LYS A 68 7.39 -5.27 9.61
C LYS A 68 7.44 -6.59 10.39
N GLY A 69 8.10 -7.58 9.80
CA GLY A 69 8.31 -8.92 10.35
C GLY A 69 7.12 -9.88 10.26
N ALA A 70 5.97 -9.45 9.72
CA ALA A 70 4.76 -10.27 9.62
C ALA A 70 4.25 -10.51 8.19
N PHE A 71 4.46 -9.55 7.28
CA PHE A 71 3.96 -9.62 5.90
C PHE A 71 5.10 -9.36 4.89
N GLU A 72 6.23 -10.03 5.11
CA GLU A 72 7.46 -9.87 4.34
C GLU A 72 7.35 -10.37 2.89
N GLU A 73 6.36 -11.20 2.63
CA GLU A 73 6.06 -11.83 1.34
C GLU A 73 5.12 -11.00 0.44
N TYR A 74 4.52 -9.94 0.95
CA TYR A 74 3.61 -9.07 0.20
C TYR A 74 4.37 -7.87 -0.39
N PRO A 75 4.03 -7.41 -1.61
CA PRO A 75 4.61 -6.19 -2.18
C PRO A 75 4.37 -4.98 -1.29
N LEU A 76 5.39 -4.15 -1.11
CA LEU A 76 5.35 -2.99 -0.22
C LEU A 76 5.21 -1.69 -1.01
N TRP A 77 4.10 -0.98 -0.76
CA TRP A 77 3.93 0.41 -1.13
C TRP A 77 4.15 1.31 0.08
N ILE A 78 5.29 2.01 0.14
CA ILE A 78 5.64 2.84 1.29
C ILE A 78 5.38 4.31 0.97
N ARG A 79 4.66 5.01 1.85
CA ARG A 79 4.65 6.48 1.85
C ARG A 79 5.84 7.02 2.60
N ASN A 80 6.66 7.82 1.93
CA ASN A 80 7.68 8.61 2.61
C ASN A 80 7.99 9.89 1.83
N VAL A 81 7.38 11.00 2.24
CA VAL A 81 7.50 12.28 1.54
C VAL A 81 8.66 13.15 2.05
N TYR A 82 9.36 12.71 3.10
CA TYR A 82 10.43 13.49 3.74
C TYR A 82 11.83 13.05 3.29
N TYR A 83 12.04 11.77 3.02
CA TYR A 83 13.33 11.22 2.61
C TYR A 83 13.18 9.89 1.87
N HIS A 84 14.24 9.47 1.19
CA HIS A 84 14.26 8.22 0.45
C HIS A 84 14.07 7.00 1.39
N PRO A 85 13.12 6.08 1.10
CA PRO A 85 12.90 4.88 1.88
C PRO A 85 13.99 3.83 1.63
N SER A 86 15.16 4.01 2.23
CA SER A 86 16.31 3.11 2.02
C SER A 86 16.12 1.73 2.69
N LEU A 87 16.83 0.73 2.19
CA LEU A 87 16.89 -0.61 2.77
C LEU A 87 17.28 -0.57 4.26
N LEU A 88 18.20 0.32 4.64
CA LEU A 88 18.64 0.51 6.03
C LEU A 88 17.47 0.93 6.95
N VAL A 89 16.56 1.76 6.45
CA VAL A 89 15.42 2.26 7.22
C VAL A 89 14.31 1.21 7.33
N LEU A 90 13.99 0.54 6.22
CA LEU A 90 12.85 -0.39 6.18
C LEU A 90 13.21 -1.81 6.61
N GLY A 91 14.46 -2.22 6.47
CA GLY A 91 14.90 -3.61 6.63
C GLY A 91 14.51 -4.54 5.47
N ARG A 92 13.86 -3.99 4.43
CA ARG A 92 13.49 -4.68 3.19
C ARG A 92 13.44 -3.71 2.01
N GLN A 93 13.35 -4.26 0.80
CA GLN A 93 13.08 -3.49 -0.40
C GLN A 93 11.58 -3.14 -0.47
N TRP A 94 11.27 -1.94 -0.94
CA TRP A 94 9.92 -1.51 -1.34
C TRP A 94 9.71 -1.80 -2.83
N ASP A 95 8.44 -1.78 -3.25
CA ASP A 95 8.02 -2.03 -4.63
C ASP A 95 7.49 -0.75 -5.28
N LEU A 96 6.67 0.00 -4.53
CA LEU A 96 6.13 1.30 -4.92
C LEU A 96 6.42 2.33 -3.81
N TRP A 97 6.80 3.55 -4.18
CA TRP A 97 7.08 4.62 -3.23
C TRP A 97 6.22 5.83 -3.54
N GLN A 98 5.38 6.24 -2.58
CA GLN A 98 4.72 7.54 -2.61
C GLN A 98 5.70 8.61 -2.08
N TYR A 99 6.23 9.43 -2.99
CA TYR A 99 7.27 10.40 -2.68
C TYR A 99 6.75 11.82 -2.49
N THR A 100 5.50 12.10 -2.88
CA THR A 100 4.84 13.38 -2.61
C THR A 100 3.33 13.22 -2.56
N ASP A 101 2.69 14.01 -1.70
CA ASP A 101 1.25 14.18 -1.53
C ASP A 101 0.77 15.59 -1.92
N ARG A 102 1.65 16.37 -2.57
CA ARG A 102 1.44 17.80 -2.86
C ARG A 102 1.75 18.18 -4.30
N ALA A 103 1.82 17.21 -5.20
CA ALA A 103 2.05 17.54 -6.59
C ALA A 103 0.84 18.28 -7.18
N GLN A 104 1.13 19.22 -8.08
CA GLN A 104 0.14 19.88 -8.91
C GLN A 104 0.45 19.51 -10.35
N LEU A 105 -0.48 18.80 -11.00
CA LEU A 105 -0.33 18.40 -12.38
C LEU A 105 -1.10 19.38 -13.27
N GLY A 106 -0.40 20.05 -14.19
CA GLY A 106 -1.03 20.91 -15.17
C GLY A 106 -2.05 20.12 -16.01
N GLY A 107 -3.30 20.58 -16.04
CA GLY A 107 -4.39 19.89 -16.75
C GLY A 107 -5.19 18.89 -15.90
N TYR A 108 -4.82 18.67 -14.63
CA TYR A 108 -5.68 17.92 -13.72
C TYR A 108 -6.89 18.79 -13.32
N THR A 109 -8.08 18.41 -13.78
CA THR A 109 -9.35 19.09 -13.48
C THR A 109 -10.12 18.42 -12.33
N GLY A 110 -9.48 17.52 -11.58
CA GLY A 110 -10.10 16.89 -10.43
C GLY A 110 -10.34 17.89 -9.29
N GLY A 111 -11.30 17.59 -8.43
CA GLY A 111 -11.71 18.48 -7.33
C GLY A 111 -10.67 18.71 -6.23
N THR A 112 -9.51 18.04 -6.30
CA THR A 112 -8.41 18.18 -5.34
C THR A 112 -7.22 18.91 -5.95
N LYS A 113 -6.74 19.94 -5.25
CA LYS A 113 -5.57 20.73 -5.66
C LYS A 113 -4.28 19.91 -5.72
N TYR A 114 -4.19 18.86 -4.91
CA TYR A 114 -3.00 18.05 -4.74
C TYR A 114 -3.22 16.61 -5.19
N VAL A 115 -2.20 16.04 -5.81
CA VAL A 115 -2.15 14.67 -6.31
C VAL A 115 -0.95 13.95 -5.72
N ASP A 116 -1.17 12.71 -5.28
CA ASP A 116 -0.10 11.83 -4.81
C ASP A 116 0.70 11.29 -6.00
N LEU A 117 2.03 11.45 -5.98
CA LEU A 117 2.90 10.83 -6.98
C LEU A 117 3.69 9.67 -6.40
N ASN A 118 3.78 8.63 -7.23
CA ASN A 118 4.36 7.36 -6.89
C ASN A 118 5.39 6.95 -7.93
N VAL A 119 6.39 6.16 -7.52
CA VAL A 119 7.39 5.58 -8.43
C VAL A 119 7.64 4.12 -8.08
N PHE A 120 7.63 3.24 -9.08
CA PHE A 120 8.04 1.86 -8.91
C PHE A 120 9.56 1.77 -8.76
N ARG A 121 10.03 0.92 -7.84
CA ARG A 121 11.48 0.70 -7.65
C ARG A 121 12.14 0.14 -8.90
N LYS A 122 11.42 -0.74 -9.58
CA LYS A 122 11.84 -1.40 -10.83
C LYS A 122 11.02 -0.85 -11.99
N ARG A 123 11.56 -0.91 -13.20
CA ARG A 123 10.83 -0.60 -14.44
C ARG A 123 9.89 -1.73 -14.91
N LYS A 124 9.68 -2.77 -14.11
CA LYS A 124 8.90 -3.96 -14.47
C LYS A 124 7.50 -3.90 -13.88
N ILE A 125 6.66 -3.01 -14.40
CA ILE A 125 5.28 -2.86 -13.93
C ILE A 125 4.44 -4.13 -14.18
N ASP A 126 4.78 -4.90 -15.21
CA ASP A 126 4.11 -6.15 -15.58
C ASP A 126 4.16 -7.21 -14.47
N GLU A 127 5.12 -7.14 -13.55
CA GLU A 127 5.18 -7.99 -12.34
C GLU A 127 4.00 -7.71 -11.37
N TYR A 128 3.31 -6.59 -11.55
CA TYR A 128 2.22 -6.11 -10.69
C TYR A 128 0.89 -6.00 -11.44
N ILE A 129 0.72 -6.71 -12.56
CA ILE A 129 -0.54 -6.76 -13.30
C ILE A 129 -1.26 -8.08 -12.99
N CYS A 130 -2.57 -7.99 -12.70
CA CYS A 130 -3.43 -9.15 -12.53
C CYS A 130 -3.55 -9.92 -13.86
N PRO A 131 -3.46 -11.26 -13.81
CA PRO A 131 -3.51 -12.12 -15.00
C PRO A 131 -4.86 -12.07 -15.74
#